data_AF-T1KHV2-F1
#
_entry.id   AF-T1KHV2-F1
#
_cell.length_a   1.000
_cell.length_b   1.000
_cell.length_c   1.000
_cell.angle_alpha   90.00
_cell.angle_beta   90.00
_cell.angle_gamma   90.00
#
_symmetry.space_group_name_H-M   'P 1'
#
loop_
_entity.id
_entity.type
_entity.pdbx_description
1 polymer ?
#
loop_
_entity_poly.entity_id
_entity_poly.type
_entity_poly.pdbx_seq_one_letter_code
_entity_poly.pdbx_strand_id
1 'polypeptide(L)'
;MMTYQVSAFALAIVFFANISYIVNADQAFYYNVAVQTSGSTKFSAHEGKLKLSVVRIGEETTEDFILTPRAVNLTMNSRYTGEIKSSIGLANIKSVYLSWTLATPNSPDFATEKPSIYFDEIVLEYWYTTSVPAVIYGYPKQIEGHRLQKFCPSTQPIGIEHANGASFHACGPMVEQTY
;
A
#
# COMPACT_ATOMS: atom_id res chain seq x y z
N MET A 1 -29.80 -64.06 25.82
CA MET A 1 -29.96 -63.59 24.44
C MET A 1 -30.57 -62.20 24.46
N MET A 2 -29.74 -61.17 24.33
CA MET A 2 -30.04 -59.84 23.79
C MET A 2 -28.69 -59.12 23.69
N THR A 3 -28.14 -59.09 22.47
CA THR A 3 -26.93 -58.35 22.12
C THR A 3 -27.32 -56.91 21.83
N TYR A 4 -26.87 -55.97 22.68
CA TYR A 4 -26.94 -54.55 22.35
C TYR A 4 -25.79 -54.21 21.41
N GLN A 5 -26.13 -54.10 20.13
CA GLN A 5 -25.24 -53.59 19.10
C GLN A 5 -25.07 -52.08 19.34
N VAL A 6 -23.96 -51.70 19.98
CA VAL A 6 -23.59 -50.29 20.14
C VAL A 6 -23.31 -49.76 18.74
N SER A 7 -24.27 -49.03 18.18
CA SER A 7 -24.18 -48.40 16.87
C SER A 7 -23.03 -47.39 16.90
N ALA A 8 -21.90 -47.81 16.31
CA ALA A 8 -20.71 -46.99 16.07
C ALA A 8 -20.94 -45.83 15.07
N PHE A 9 -22.19 -45.41 14.88
CA PHE A 9 -22.58 -44.35 13.95
C PHE A 9 -22.91 -43.02 14.63
N ALA A 10 -22.86 -42.93 15.96
CA ALA A 10 -23.11 -41.68 16.68
C ALA A 10 -21.89 -40.74 16.79
N LEU A 11 -20.70 -41.17 16.34
CA LEU A 11 -19.45 -40.38 16.43
C LEU A 11 -19.04 -39.71 15.11
N ALA A 12 -19.74 -39.98 14.00
CA ALA A 12 -19.44 -39.36 12.70
C ALA A 12 -20.21 -38.03 12.46
N ILE A 13 -21.16 -37.66 13.33
CA ILE A 13 -21.99 -36.45 13.17
C ILE A 13 -21.41 -35.23 13.93
N VAL A 14 -20.30 -35.40 14.66
CA VAL A 14 -19.71 -34.32 15.47
C VAL A 14 -18.62 -33.52 14.73
N PHE A 15 -18.19 -33.94 13.53
CA PHE A 15 -17.07 -33.29 12.82
C PHE A 15 -17.43 -32.50 11.55
N PHE A 16 -18.71 -32.42 11.16
CA PHE A 16 -19.11 -31.83 9.86
C PHE A 16 -19.78 -30.45 9.92
N ALA A 17 -19.86 -29.76 11.06
CA ALA A 17 -20.58 -28.48 11.15
C ALA A 17 -19.83 -27.29 11.76
N ASN A 18 -18.59 -27.46 12.23
CA ASN A 18 -17.79 -26.37 12.80
C ASN A 18 -16.46 -26.09 12.08
N ILE A 19 -16.30 -26.63 10.87
CA ILE A 19 -15.38 -26.02 9.91
C ILE A 19 -16.22 -25.02 9.12
N SER A 20 -16.72 -24.00 9.83
CA SER A 20 -16.94 -22.70 9.21
C SER A 20 -15.58 -22.35 8.65
N TYR A 21 -15.41 -22.60 7.37
CA TYR A 21 -14.26 -22.18 6.59
C TYR A 21 -14.25 -20.66 6.72
N ILE A 22 -13.61 -20.15 7.79
CA ILE A 22 -13.17 -18.77 7.88
C ILE A 22 -12.08 -18.72 6.83
N VAL A 23 -12.49 -18.55 5.57
CA VAL A 23 -11.67 -17.82 4.63
C VAL A 23 -11.56 -16.48 5.30
N ASN A 24 -10.43 -16.25 5.98
CA ASN A 24 -9.90 -14.91 5.97
C ASN A 24 -9.73 -14.61 4.49
N ALA A 25 -10.77 -14.08 3.85
CA ALA A 25 -10.61 -13.46 2.56
C ALA A 25 -9.58 -12.38 2.83
N ASP A 26 -8.35 -12.59 2.36
CA ASP A 26 -7.27 -11.62 2.51
C ASP A 26 -7.83 -10.30 1.99
N GLN A 27 -8.14 -9.40 2.91
CA GLN A 27 -8.82 -8.15 2.58
C GLN A 27 -7.82 -7.33 1.77
N ALA A 28 -8.10 -7.20 0.47
CA ALA A 28 -7.24 -6.46 -0.43
C ALA A 28 -7.74 -5.02 -0.58
N PHE A 29 -6.83 -4.07 -0.39
CA PHE A 29 -7.04 -2.64 -0.58
C PHE A 29 -6.28 -2.19 -1.83
N TYR A 30 -6.98 -1.49 -2.72
CA TYR A 30 -6.42 -0.95 -3.95
C TYR A 30 -6.16 0.54 -3.75
N TYR A 31 -4.89 0.94 -3.76
CA TYR A 31 -4.49 2.33 -3.54
C TYR A 31 -3.98 2.96 -4.82
N ASN A 32 -4.42 4.19 -5.10
CA ASN A 32 -3.69 5.09 -5.96
C ASN A 32 -2.59 5.75 -5.12
N VAL A 33 -1.35 5.55 -5.53
CA VAL A 33 -0.17 6.16 -4.92
C VAL A 33 0.24 7.36 -5.76
N ALA A 34 0.53 8.49 -5.13
CA ALA A 34 1.20 9.62 -5.75
C ALA A 34 2.47 9.98 -5.00
N VAL A 35 3.60 10.06 -5.72
CA VAL A 35 4.90 10.46 -5.21
C VAL A 35 5.25 11.83 -5.79
N GLN A 36 5.55 12.80 -4.94
CA GLN A 36 5.93 14.15 -5.34
C GLN A 36 7.44 14.35 -5.24
N THR A 37 8.09 14.69 -6.35
CA THR A 37 9.46 15.19 -6.33
C THR A 37 9.48 16.68 -5.96
N SER A 38 10.49 17.08 -5.21
CA SER A 38 10.63 18.45 -4.70
C SER A 38 11.18 19.44 -5.71
N GLY A 39 11.08 20.72 -5.37
CA GLY A 39 11.67 21.85 -6.10
C GLY A 39 13.11 22.20 -5.72
N SER A 40 13.85 21.27 -5.09
CA SER A 40 15.24 21.51 -4.66
C SER A 40 16.13 21.99 -5.81
N THR A 41 16.93 23.03 -5.59
CA THR A 41 17.91 23.52 -6.59
C THR A 41 19.04 22.54 -6.85
N LYS A 42 19.19 21.50 -6.01
CA LYS A 42 20.15 20.39 -6.18
C LYS A 42 19.62 19.26 -7.06
N PHE A 43 18.47 19.45 -7.69
CA PHE A 43 17.80 18.40 -8.46
C PHE A 43 18.41 18.27 -9.86
N SER A 44 18.91 17.08 -10.19
CA SER A 44 19.20 16.68 -11.57
C SER A 44 18.20 15.63 -12.03
N ALA A 45 17.73 15.76 -13.28
CA ALA A 45 16.79 14.81 -13.83
C ALA A 45 17.49 13.48 -14.16
N HIS A 46 16.85 12.36 -13.83
CA HIS A 46 17.38 11.03 -14.12
C HIS A 46 16.28 10.07 -14.57
N GLU A 47 16.58 9.29 -15.60
CA GLU A 47 15.76 8.13 -15.95
C GLU A 47 15.90 7.05 -14.88
N GLY A 48 14.78 6.69 -14.25
CA GLY A 48 14.80 5.78 -13.11
C GLY A 48 13.47 5.09 -12.87
N LYS A 49 13.47 4.20 -11.87
CA LYS A 49 12.31 3.46 -11.41
C LYS A 49 12.08 3.71 -9.93
N LEU A 50 10.83 3.89 -9.54
CA LEU A 50 10.37 4.01 -8.17
C LEU A 50 9.83 2.66 -7.66
N LYS A 51 10.20 2.31 -6.43
CA LYS A 51 9.62 1.19 -5.69
C LYS A 51 9.12 1.70 -4.34
N LEU A 52 8.00 1.16 -3.90
CA LEU A 52 7.37 1.51 -2.64
C LEU A 52 7.17 0.25 -1.82
N SER A 53 7.53 0.30 -0.55
CA SER A 53 7.20 -0.74 0.42
C SER A 53 6.21 -0.19 1.43
N VAL A 54 5.16 -0.95 1.74
CA VAL A 54 4.16 -0.59 2.75
C VAL A 54 4.44 -1.38 4.02
N VAL A 55 4.57 -0.69 5.16
CA VAL A 55 4.91 -1.30 6.46
C VAL A 55 3.71 -1.23 7.40
N ARG A 56 3.35 -2.35 8.02
CA ARG A 56 2.20 -2.46 8.95
C ARG A 56 2.53 -1.91 10.35
N ILE A 57 1.53 -1.42 11.07
CA ILE A 57 1.64 -1.10 12.52
C ILE A 57 1.78 -2.39 13.33
N GLY A 58 2.76 -2.42 14.24
CA GLY A 58 2.93 -3.51 15.21
C GLY A 58 3.59 -4.79 14.67
N GLU A 59 3.85 -4.87 13.37
CA GLU A 59 4.52 -6.00 12.72
C GLU A 59 5.65 -5.50 11.80
N GLU A 60 6.65 -6.33 11.53
CA GLU A 60 7.66 -6.08 10.47
C GLU A 60 7.18 -6.52 9.08
N THR A 61 5.90 -6.85 8.95
CA THR A 61 5.29 -7.21 7.67
C THR A 61 5.41 -6.04 6.70
N THR A 62 6.15 -6.28 5.61
CA THR A 62 6.44 -5.32 4.56
C THR A 62 5.97 -5.88 3.23
N GLU A 63 5.21 -5.09 2.47
CA GLU A 63 4.76 -5.44 1.12
C GLU A 63 5.43 -4.53 0.09
N ASP A 64 6.13 -5.12 -0.88
CA ASP A 64 6.89 -4.38 -1.89
C ASP A 64 6.14 -4.24 -3.22
N PHE A 65 6.19 -3.03 -3.78
CA PHE A 65 5.52 -2.65 -5.02
C PHE A 65 6.45 -1.91 -5.96
N ILE A 66 6.34 -2.21 -7.26
CA ILE A 66 7.01 -1.44 -8.31
C ILE A 66 6.02 -0.37 -8.80
N LEU A 67 6.24 0.89 -8.42
CA LEU A 67 5.34 1.99 -8.81
C LEU A 67 5.49 2.34 -10.29
N THR A 68 6.72 2.34 -10.81
CA THR A 68 7.00 2.63 -12.21
C THR A 68 7.68 1.40 -12.85
N PRO A 69 6.92 0.48 -13.48
CA PRO A 69 7.48 -0.76 -14.02
C PRO A 69 8.48 -0.52 -15.16
N ARG A 70 8.28 0.56 -15.90
CA ARG A 70 9.23 1.11 -16.86
C ARG A 70 9.96 2.29 -16.23
N ALA A 71 11.19 2.53 -16.71
CA ALA A 71 11.90 3.74 -16.32
C ALA A 71 11.11 4.96 -16.78
N VAL A 72 11.11 6.00 -15.94
CA VAL A 72 10.53 7.30 -16.22
C VAL A 72 11.56 8.37 -15.92
N ASN A 73 11.46 9.49 -16.63
CA ASN A 73 12.28 10.66 -16.31
C ASN A 73 11.82 11.26 -14.98
N LEU A 74 12.64 11.11 -13.94
CA LEU A 74 12.43 11.72 -12.63
C LEU A 74 12.91 13.17 -12.70
N THR A 75 11.96 14.11 -12.76
CA THR A 75 12.18 15.54 -12.95
C THR A 75 11.72 16.34 -11.72
N MET A 76 12.22 17.57 -11.58
CA MET A 76 11.89 18.46 -10.48
C MET A 76 10.39 18.80 -10.48
N ASN A 77 9.79 19.02 -9.29
CA ASN A 77 8.38 19.43 -9.14
C ASN A 77 7.38 18.56 -9.92
N SER A 78 7.63 17.27 -10.00
CA SER A 78 6.85 16.33 -10.81
C SER A 78 6.11 15.33 -9.92
N ARG A 79 4.96 14.88 -10.41
CA ARG A 79 4.09 13.94 -9.70
C ARG A 79 4.04 12.62 -10.45
N TYR A 80 4.37 11.54 -9.77
CA TYR A 80 4.36 10.18 -10.32
C TYR A 80 3.28 9.37 -9.65
N THR A 81 2.41 8.76 -10.43
CA THR A 81 1.29 7.96 -9.92
C THR A 81 1.40 6.49 -10.31
N GLY A 82 0.88 5.61 -9.46
CA GLY A 82 0.78 4.18 -9.71
C GLY A 82 -0.28 3.54 -8.82
N GLU A 83 -0.75 2.36 -9.21
CA GLU A 83 -1.72 1.60 -8.43
C GLU A 83 -1.02 0.44 -7.71
N ILE A 84 -1.41 0.20 -6.45
CA ILE A 84 -0.94 -0.95 -5.68
C ILE A 84 -2.11 -1.70 -5.06
N LYS A 85 -1.95 -3.01 -4.89
CA LYS A 85 -2.91 -3.87 -4.18
C LYS A 85 -2.24 -4.42 -2.93
N SER A 86 -2.68 -3.97 -1.75
CA SER A 86 -2.08 -4.31 -0.46
C SER A 86 -3.06 -5.06 0.44
N SER A 87 -2.56 -5.93 1.32
CA SER A 87 -3.39 -6.53 2.38
C SER A 87 -3.54 -5.62 3.61
N ILE A 88 -2.81 -4.49 3.63
CA ILE A 88 -2.73 -3.57 4.76
C ILE A 88 -3.70 -2.41 4.52
N GLY A 89 -4.73 -2.32 5.36
CA GLY A 89 -5.68 -1.20 5.35
C GLY A 89 -4.99 0.12 5.72
N LEU A 90 -5.45 1.24 5.17
CA LEU A 90 -4.79 2.55 5.26
C LEU A 90 -4.50 2.98 6.71
N ALA A 91 -5.45 2.73 7.62
CA ALA A 91 -5.31 3.01 9.05
C ALA A 91 -4.25 2.14 9.77
N ASN A 92 -3.85 1.03 9.17
CA ASN A 92 -2.86 0.08 9.70
C ASN A 92 -1.48 0.24 9.03
N ILE A 93 -1.29 1.22 8.15
CA ILE A 93 0.00 1.53 7.55
C ILE A 93 0.79 2.42 8.52
N LYS A 94 1.91 1.90 9.03
CA LYS A 94 2.83 2.62 9.92
C LYS A 94 3.67 3.64 9.17
N SER A 95 4.18 3.22 8.02
CA SER A 95 5.06 4.01 7.16
C SER A 95 5.09 3.41 5.76
N VAL A 96 5.54 4.20 4.82
CA VAL A 96 5.91 3.72 3.49
C VAL A 96 7.40 3.98 3.26
N TYR A 97 8.08 3.04 2.62
CA TYR A 97 9.49 3.16 2.28
C TYR A 97 9.61 3.37 0.77
N LEU A 98 10.12 4.52 0.35
CA LEU A 98 10.34 4.82 -1.06
C LEU A 98 11.80 4.56 -1.39
N SER A 99 12.05 3.82 -2.45
CA SER A 99 13.37 3.68 -3.04
C SER A 99 13.32 3.97 -4.53
N TRP A 100 14.47 4.33 -5.09
CA TRP A 100 14.58 4.50 -6.52
C TRP A 100 15.90 3.97 -7.06
N THR A 101 15.89 3.63 -8.34
CA THR A 101 17.07 3.14 -9.06
C THR A 101 17.13 3.76 -10.45
N LEU A 102 18.32 4.06 -10.94
CA LEU A 102 18.58 4.41 -12.34
C LEU A 102 18.04 3.32 -13.29
N ALA A 103 17.67 3.74 -14.49
CA ALA A 103 17.27 2.84 -15.58
C ALA A 103 18.40 1.85 -15.93
N THR A 104 19.65 2.29 -15.84
CA THR A 104 20.88 1.50 -15.97
C THR A 104 21.61 1.45 -14.62
N PRO A 105 21.20 0.55 -13.70
CA PRO A 105 21.63 0.61 -12.30
C PRO A 105 23.13 0.35 -12.07
N ASN A 106 23.81 -0.26 -13.04
CA ASN A 106 25.23 -0.63 -12.99
C ASN A 106 26.10 0.28 -13.88
N SER A 107 25.66 1.50 -14.19
CA SER A 107 26.49 2.42 -14.96
C SER A 107 27.77 2.78 -14.19
N PRO A 108 28.97 2.65 -14.79
CA PRO A 108 30.22 2.99 -14.12
C PRO A 108 30.31 4.49 -13.75
N ASP A 109 29.61 5.36 -14.50
CA ASP A 109 29.57 6.81 -14.24
C ASP A 109 29.02 7.15 -12.84
N PHE A 110 28.18 6.28 -12.29
CA PHE A 110 27.54 6.46 -10.98
C PHE A 110 28.04 5.47 -9.93
N ALA A 111 29.17 4.78 -10.20
CA ALA A 111 29.77 3.85 -9.25
C ALA A 111 30.38 4.56 -8.03
N THR A 112 30.89 5.78 -8.22
CA THR A 112 31.58 6.58 -7.19
C THR A 112 30.70 7.67 -6.60
N GLU A 113 29.96 8.40 -7.44
CA GLU A 113 29.04 9.47 -7.02
C GLU A 113 27.62 9.11 -7.45
N LYS A 114 26.79 8.74 -6.47
CA LYS A 114 25.42 8.33 -6.74
C LYS A 114 24.53 9.56 -6.88
N PRO A 115 23.75 9.68 -7.97
CA PRO A 115 22.82 10.77 -8.09
C PRO A 115 21.75 10.66 -6.99
N SER A 116 21.16 11.79 -6.63
CA SER A 116 20.07 11.87 -5.66
C SER A 116 18.83 12.49 -6.27
N ILE A 117 17.67 11.91 -5.98
CA ILE A 117 16.36 12.51 -6.28
C ILE A 117 15.75 12.97 -4.97
N TYR A 118 15.16 14.16 -4.98
CA TYR A 118 14.59 14.79 -3.81
C TYR A 118 13.07 14.68 -3.82
N PHE A 119 12.49 14.22 -2.70
CA PHE A 119 11.06 13.95 -2.57
C PHE A 119 10.45 14.72 -1.41
N ASP A 120 9.17 15.10 -1.56
CA ASP A 120 8.43 15.89 -0.58
C ASP A 120 7.44 15.04 0.22
N GLU A 121 6.46 14.46 -0.47
CA GLU A 121 5.40 13.67 0.16
C GLU A 121 4.97 12.50 -0.73
N ILE A 122 4.37 11.50 -0.08
CA ILE A 122 3.71 10.38 -0.71
C ILE A 122 2.27 10.37 -0.26
N VAL A 123 1.34 10.20 -1.19
CA VAL A 123 -0.09 10.18 -0.92
C VAL A 123 -0.62 8.81 -1.32
N LEU A 124 -1.28 8.12 -0.40
CA LEU A 124 -2.06 6.92 -0.68
C LEU A 124 -3.54 7.29 -0.57
N GLU A 125 -4.31 7.00 -1.60
CA GLU A 125 -5.76 7.16 -1.59
C GLU A 125 -6.46 5.89 -2.07
N TYR A 126 -7.67 5.63 -1.59
CA TYR A 126 -8.53 4.57 -2.12
C TYR A 126 -9.99 4.97 -2.10
N TRP A 127 -10.73 4.38 -3.04
CA TRP A 127 -12.17 4.51 -3.18
C TRP A 127 -12.85 3.27 -2.59
N TYR A 128 -13.96 3.45 -1.90
CA TYR A 128 -14.74 2.36 -1.32
C TYR A 128 -16.23 2.63 -1.45
N THR A 129 -17.00 1.55 -1.49
CA THR A 129 -18.46 1.60 -1.45
C THR A 129 -18.91 0.96 -0.14
N THR A 130 -19.72 1.66 0.63
CA THR A 130 -20.33 1.12 1.86
C THR A 130 -21.84 1.07 1.71
N SER A 131 -22.47 0.01 2.21
CA SER A 131 -23.92 -0.09 2.31
C SER A 131 -24.35 0.44 3.66
N VAL A 132 -25.06 1.57 3.67
CA VAL A 132 -25.69 2.06 4.89
C VAL A 132 -27.04 1.36 5.09
N PRO A 133 -27.47 1.15 6.34
CA PRO A 133 -28.75 0.53 6.66
C PRO A 133 -29.98 1.37 6.23
N ALA A 134 -29.77 2.56 5.66
CA ALA A 134 -30.83 3.35 5.06
C ALA A 134 -31.34 2.67 3.78
N VAL A 135 -32.60 2.26 3.80
CA VAL A 135 -33.27 1.60 2.67
C VAL A 135 -34.00 2.65 1.84
N ILE A 136 -33.65 2.78 0.56
CA ILE A 136 -34.38 3.59 -0.42
C ILE A 136 -34.95 2.62 -1.45
N TYR A 137 -36.28 2.62 -1.63
CA TYR A 137 -36.99 1.71 -2.54
C TYR A 137 -36.67 0.20 -2.36
N GLY A 138 -36.40 -0.24 -1.14
CA GLY A 138 -36.13 -1.66 -0.84
C GLY A 138 -34.68 -2.10 -1.07
N TYR A 139 -33.80 -1.21 -1.52
CA TYR A 139 -32.37 -1.48 -1.70
C TYR A 139 -31.54 -0.76 -0.64
N PRO A 140 -30.47 -1.38 -0.11
CA PRO A 140 -29.53 -0.69 0.76
C PRO A 140 -28.89 0.46 -0.02
N LYS A 141 -28.96 1.67 0.53
CA LYS A 141 -28.29 2.82 -0.07
C LYS A 141 -26.79 2.55 -0.05
N GLN A 142 -26.19 2.57 -1.23
CA GLN A 142 -24.74 2.56 -1.38
C GLN A 142 -24.24 4.01 -1.27
N ILE A 143 -23.18 4.20 -0.50
CA ILE A 143 -22.44 5.46 -0.40
C ILE A 143 -21.05 5.18 -0.93
N GLU A 144 -20.63 5.99 -1.88
CA GLU A 144 -19.25 6.01 -2.35
C GLU A 144 -18.44 6.92 -1.43
N GLY A 145 -17.28 6.45 -1.05
CA GLY A 145 -16.36 7.19 -0.20
C GLY A 145 -14.94 7.15 -0.75
N HIS A 146 -14.18 8.14 -0.34
CA HIS A 146 -12.77 8.31 -0.68
C HIS A 146 -12.00 8.57 0.61
N ARG A 147 -10.88 7.87 0.78
CA ARG A 147 -9.95 8.10 1.88
C ARG A 147 -8.56 8.38 1.35
N LEU A 148 -7.87 9.31 1.99
CA LEU A 148 -6.52 9.73 1.64
C LEU A 148 -5.66 9.92 2.88
N GLN A 149 -4.42 9.43 2.84
CA GLN A 149 -3.40 9.66 3.84
C GLN A 149 -2.12 10.18 3.18
N LYS A 150 -1.55 11.24 3.78
CA LYS A 150 -0.24 11.77 3.42
C LYS A 150 0.84 11.14 4.28
N PHE A 151 1.99 10.86 3.67
CA PHE A 151 3.20 10.37 4.31
C PHE A 151 4.36 11.33 3.99
N CYS A 152 5.01 11.84 5.03
CA CYS A 152 6.09 12.82 4.94
C CYS A 152 7.40 12.21 5.46
N PRO A 153 8.55 12.59 4.90
CA PRO A 153 9.86 12.17 5.38
C PRO A 153 10.23 12.91 6.67
N SER A 154 11.30 12.46 7.33
CA SER A 154 11.84 13.13 8.52
C SER A 154 12.43 14.51 8.24
N THR A 155 12.88 14.75 7.00
CA THR A 155 13.41 16.04 6.52
C THR A 155 12.80 16.36 5.17
N GLN A 156 12.27 17.56 4.98
CA GLN A 156 11.61 17.96 3.73
C GLN A 156 12.38 19.08 3.02
N PRO A 157 12.85 18.88 1.77
CA PRO A 157 12.79 17.63 1.01
C PRO A 157 13.80 16.59 1.49
N ILE A 158 13.52 15.30 1.27
CA ILE A 158 14.49 14.21 1.51
C ILE A 158 15.20 13.86 0.21
N GLY A 159 16.52 13.91 0.22
CA GLY A 159 17.35 13.40 -0.87
C GLY A 159 17.56 11.90 -0.71
N ILE A 160 17.20 11.12 -1.73
CA ILE A 160 17.45 9.68 -1.77
C ILE A 160 18.49 9.42 -2.86
N GLU A 161 19.60 8.79 -2.51
CA GLU A 161 20.60 8.35 -3.49
C GLU A 161 20.11 7.15 -4.31
N HIS A 162 20.62 7.00 -5.54
CA HIS A 162 20.39 5.82 -6.37
C HIS A 162 20.64 4.51 -5.61
N ALA A 163 19.73 3.56 -5.74
CA ALA A 163 19.75 2.26 -5.07
C ALA A 163 19.66 2.32 -3.53
N ASN A 164 19.23 3.46 -2.99
CA ASN A 164 18.86 3.62 -1.59
C ASN A 164 17.35 3.91 -1.46
N GLY A 165 16.88 4.12 -0.23
CA GLY A 165 15.52 4.55 0.04
C GLY A 165 15.39 5.31 1.35
N ALA A 166 14.17 5.77 1.62
CA ALA A 166 13.83 6.48 2.84
C ALA A 166 12.41 6.17 3.30
N SER A 167 12.20 6.21 4.61
CA SER A 167 10.91 6.04 5.24
C SER A 167 10.12 7.36 5.29
N PHE A 168 8.83 7.26 5.00
CA PHE A 168 7.85 8.33 5.11
C PHE A 168 6.78 7.88 6.10
N HIS A 169 6.46 8.76 7.05
CA HIS A 169 5.51 8.49 8.12
C HIS A 169 4.24 9.31 7.93
N ALA A 170 3.11 8.80 8.41
CA ALA A 170 1.85 9.51 8.33
C ALA A 170 1.99 10.93 8.89
N CYS A 171 1.63 11.93 8.10
CA CYS A 171 1.67 13.33 8.48
C CYS A 171 0.29 13.95 8.27
N GLY A 172 -0.23 14.58 9.31
CA GLY A 172 -1.60 15.10 9.33
C GLY A 172 -2.68 14.01 9.42
N PRO A 173 -3.93 14.43 9.59
CA PRO A 173 -5.06 13.51 9.71
C PRO A 173 -5.38 12.83 8.37
N MET A 174 -5.88 11.60 8.44
CA MET A 174 -6.52 10.95 7.30
C MET A 174 -7.77 11.74 6.89
N VAL A 175 -7.92 11.99 5.60
CA VAL A 175 -9.08 12.68 5.04
C VAL A 175 -10.07 11.65 4.53
N GLU A 176 -11.35 11.80 4.89
CA GLU A 176 -12.46 10.95 4.43
C GLU A 176 -13.56 11.84 3.83
N GLN A 177 -13.98 11.52 2.61
CA GLN A 177 -15.06 12.19 1.89
C GLN A 177 -16.08 11.17 1.44
N THR A 178 -17.37 11.46 1.61
CA THR A 178 -18.49 10.61 1.18
C THR A 178 -19.37 11.38 0.20
N TYR A 179 -19.81 10.71 -0.87
CA TYR A 179 -20.61 11.28 -1.96
C TYR A 179 -22.03 10.72 -1.96
#